data_AF-A0A955N5R4-F1
#
_entry.id   AF-A0A955N5R4-F1
#
_cell.length_a   1.000
_cell.length_b   1.000
_cell.length_c   1.000
_cell.angle_alpha   90.00
_cell.angle_beta   90.00
_cell.angle_gamma   90.00
#
_symmetry.space_group_name_H-M   'P 1'
#
loop_
_entity.id
_entity.type
_entity.pdbx_description
1 polymer ?
#
loop_
_entity_poly.entity_id
_entity_poly.type
_entity_poly.pdbx_seq_one_letter_code
_entity_poly.pdbx_strand_id
1 'polypeptide(L)'
;MKTSPPNPGTVLSVRGSVVDVRFDHHLPPIYSLLRAGVEGRIAIEVLAQLDTHRVRGIALTPTQGLARGMVVEDTGGPLVAPVGKGILSRMFDVFGNVIDREPALSDIQYRTVHQAPPALARRSTQSEIFETGIKVIDVLMPLERGGKAGLFGGAGVGKTVLLTEMIHNMIGHHRGVSIFCGIGERCREGEELYREMK
;
A
#
# COMPACT_ATOMS: atom_id res chain seq x y z
N MET A 1 20.00 7.52 -7.56
CA MET A 1 19.27 6.46 -8.30
C MET A 1 20.13 6.03 -9.47
N LYS A 2 20.61 4.78 -9.51
CA LYS A 2 21.17 4.22 -10.74
C LYS A 2 19.98 3.96 -11.66
N THR A 3 19.80 4.76 -12.70
CA THR A 3 18.81 4.48 -13.75
C THR A 3 19.27 3.22 -14.46
N SER A 4 18.54 2.12 -14.28
CA SER A 4 18.73 0.91 -15.09
C SER A 4 18.60 1.28 -16.57
N PRO A 5 19.35 0.63 -17.47
CA PRO A 5 19.23 0.90 -18.90
C PRO A 5 17.77 0.70 -19.35
N PRO A 6 17.30 1.48 -20.33
CA PRO A 6 15.91 1.40 -20.79
C PRO A 6 15.60 -0.03 -21.25
N ASN A 7 14.59 -0.63 -20.62
CA ASN A 7 14.08 -1.95 -20.96
C ASN A 7 12.65 -1.81 -21.50
N PRO A 8 12.47 -1.46 -22.78
CA PRO A 8 11.14 -1.30 -23.34
C PRO A 8 10.47 -2.67 -23.53
N GLY A 9 9.24 -2.78 -23.04
CA GLY A 9 8.33 -3.88 -23.31
C GLY A 9 7.23 -3.47 -24.29
N THR A 10 6.49 -4.46 -24.79
CA THR A 10 5.35 -4.27 -25.69
C THR A 10 4.12 -4.97 -25.14
N VAL A 11 2.97 -4.27 -25.07
CA VAL A 11 1.70 -4.87 -24.62
C VAL A 11 1.25 -5.96 -25.60
N LEU A 12 1.05 -7.18 -25.11
CA LEU A 12 0.51 -8.30 -25.89
C LEU A 12 -1.01 -8.43 -25.73
N SER A 13 -1.52 -8.29 -24.51
CA SER A 13 -2.95 -8.39 -24.24
C SER A 13 -3.36 -7.58 -23.01
N VAL A 14 -4.62 -7.12 -23.01
CA VAL A 14 -5.25 -6.39 -21.90
C VAL A 14 -6.58 -7.08 -21.62
N ARG A 15 -6.74 -7.64 -20.42
CA ARG A 15 -7.94 -8.35 -19.96
C ARG A 15 -8.39 -7.76 -18.62
N GLY A 16 -9.21 -6.72 -18.68
CA GLY A 16 -9.54 -5.93 -17.48
C GLY A 16 -8.30 -5.24 -16.93
N SER A 17 -7.93 -5.54 -15.69
CA SER A 17 -6.68 -5.09 -15.06
C SER A 17 -5.48 -5.98 -15.34
N VAL A 18 -5.67 -7.18 -15.90
CA VAL A 18 -4.57 -8.10 -16.21
C VAL A 18 -3.94 -7.71 -17.55
N VAL A 19 -2.64 -7.44 -17.53
CA VAL A 19 -1.88 -7.03 -18.72
C VAL A 19 -0.72 -7.99 -18.93
N ASP A 20 -0.62 -8.55 -20.13
CA ASP A 20 0.53 -9.35 -20.54
C ASP A 20 1.46 -8.48 -21.40
N VAL A 21 2.74 -8.44 -21.05
CA VAL A 21 3.76 -7.59 -21.69
C VAL A 21 4.93 -8.47 -22.15
N ARG A 22 5.42 -8.23 -23.37
CA ARG A 22 6.63 -8.87 -23.91
C ARG A 22 7.85 -7.98 -23.69
N PHE A 23 8.94 -8.56 -23.24
CA PHE A 23 10.27 -7.94 -23.19
C PHE A 23 11.24 -8.73 -24.06
N ASP A 24 11.93 -8.03 -24.96
CA ASP A 24 12.83 -8.68 -25.92
C ASP A 24 14.26 -8.84 -25.36
N HIS A 25 14.64 -8.05 -24.34
CA HIS A 25 16.00 -8.05 -23.78
C HIS A 25 16.11 -8.80 -22.44
N HIS A 26 15.43 -8.33 -21.40
CA HIS A 26 15.41 -8.98 -20.09
C HIS A 26 14.03 -8.87 -19.44
N LEU A 27 13.64 -9.89 -18.68
CA LEU A 27 12.41 -9.88 -17.92
C LEU A 27 12.56 -9.03 -16.66
N PRO A 28 11.67 -8.06 -16.41
CA PRO A 28 11.59 -7.41 -15.12
C PRO A 28 11.33 -8.45 -14.01
N PRO A 29 11.95 -8.31 -12.84
CA PRO A 29 11.63 -9.10 -11.66
C PRO A 29 10.13 -9.07 -11.31
N ILE A 30 9.68 -10.10 -10.60
CA ILE A 30 8.37 -10.06 -9.94
C ILE A 30 8.35 -8.87 -8.97
N TYR A 31 7.21 -8.17 -8.94
CA TYR A 31 6.95 -6.91 -8.25
C TYR A 31 7.55 -5.65 -8.85
N SER A 32 8.25 -5.73 -9.99
CA SER A 32 8.67 -4.52 -10.71
C SER A 32 7.46 -3.70 -11.15
N LEU A 33 7.57 -2.38 -11.03
CA LEU A 33 6.58 -1.43 -11.51
C LEU A 33 6.88 -1.05 -12.96
N LEU A 34 5.89 -1.18 -13.82
CA LEU A 34 5.92 -0.78 -15.22
C LEU A 34 5.01 0.43 -15.46
N ARG A 35 5.39 1.26 -16.42
CA ARG A 35 4.65 2.48 -16.82
C ARG A 35 4.27 2.40 -18.29
N ALA A 36 3.02 2.73 -18.61
CA ALA A 36 2.52 2.69 -19.98
C ALA A 36 1.49 3.80 -20.24
N GLY A 37 1.14 3.96 -21.52
CA GLY A 37 0.16 4.95 -21.97
C GLY A 37 0.70 6.37 -22.00
N VAL A 38 -0.17 7.32 -22.32
CA VAL A 38 0.17 8.75 -22.41
C VAL A 38 0.72 9.23 -21.07
N GLU A 39 1.94 9.75 -21.08
CA GLU A 39 2.68 10.27 -19.90
C GLU A 39 2.93 9.22 -18.80
N GLY A 40 2.91 7.92 -19.12
CA GLY A 40 3.17 6.86 -18.13
C GLY A 40 2.08 6.74 -17.05
N ARG A 41 0.87 7.24 -17.32
CA ARG A 41 -0.25 7.25 -16.35
C ARG A 41 -0.71 5.86 -15.95
N ILE A 42 -0.48 4.85 -16.78
CA ILE A 42 -0.90 3.48 -16.49
C ILE A 42 0.22 2.77 -15.75
N ALA A 43 -0.02 2.47 -14.48
CA ALA A 43 0.92 1.75 -13.61
C ALA A 43 0.56 0.26 -13.58
N ILE A 44 1.51 -0.62 -13.90
CA ILE A 44 1.31 -2.06 -13.96
C ILE A 44 2.37 -2.72 -13.07
N GLU A 45 1.96 -3.50 -12.08
CA GLU A 45 2.88 -4.28 -11.25
C GLU A 45 3.03 -5.69 -11.80
N VAL A 46 4.26 -6.15 -12.00
CA VAL A 46 4.56 -7.51 -12.46
C VAL A 46 4.25 -8.51 -11.36
N LEU A 47 3.45 -9.54 -11.66
CA LEU A 47 3.13 -10.61 -10.70
C LEU A 47 3.65 -11.99 -11.11
N ALA A 48 3.88 -12.23 -12.40
CA ALA A 48 4.42 -13.49 -12.86
C ALA A 48 5.28 -13.30 -14.12
N GLN A 49 6.32 -14.11 -14.23
CA GLN A 49 7.03 -14.36 -15.48
C GLN A 49 6.42 -15.62 -16.10
N LEU A 50 5.79 -15.49 -17.26
CA LEU A 50 5.05 -16.58 -17.91
C LEU A 50 5.99 -17.48 -18.73
N ASP A 51 6.97 -16.87 -19.38
CA ASP A 51 8.01 -17.52 -20.17
C ASP A 51 9.24 -16.60 -20.25
N THR A 52 10.22 -16.92 -21.10
CA THR A 52 11.49 -16.18 -21.24
C THR A 52 11.34 -14.75 -21.75
N HIS A 53 10.19 -14.38 -22.33
CA HIS A 53 9.94 -13.07 -22.92
C HIS A 53 8.66 -12.40 -22.41
N ARG A 54 7.83 -13.09 -21.62
CA ARG A 54 6.52 -12.56 -21.23
C ARG A 54 6.36 -12.46 -19.73
N VAL A 55 5.84 -11.32 -19.30
CA VAL A 55 5.38 -11.09 -17.93
C VAL A 55 3.88 -10.86 -17.92
N ARG A 56 3.25 -11.24 -16.81
CA ARG A 56 1.88 -10.89 -16.47
C ARG A 56 1.91 -9.92 -15.30
N GLY A 57 1.26 -8.78 -15.48
CA GLY A 57 1.08 -7.80 -14.43
C GLY A 57 -0.38 -7.45 -14.19
N ILE A 58 -0.61 -6.75 -13.07
CA ILE A 58 -1.90 -6.14 -12.74
C ILE A 58 -1.75 -4.63 -12.80
N ALA A 59 -2.64 -3.99 -13.55
CA ALA A 59 -2.76 -2.55 -13.58
C ALA A 59 -3.33 -2.03 -12.25
N LEU A 60 -2.59 -1.13 -11.62
CA LEU A 60 -2.97 -0.43 -10.39
C LEU A 60 -3.82 0.82 -10.67
N THR A 61 -3.92 1.21 -11.95
CA THR A 61 -4.72 2.33 -12.46
C THR A 61 -5.66 1.84 -13.55
N PRO A 62 -6.70 2.62 -13.92
CA PRO A 62 -7.55 2.28 -15.06
C PRO A 62 -6.74 2.02 -16.34
N THR A 63 -7.09 0.94 -17.06
CA THR A 63 -6.42 0.51 -18.31
C THR A 63 -7.02 1.14 -19.57
N GLN A 64 -7.94 2.11 -19.42
CA GLN A 64 -8.54 2.81 -20.55
C GLN A 64 -7.47 3.53 -21.37
N GLY A 65 -7.47 3.28 -22.67
CA GLY A 65 -6.45 3.82 -23.59
C GLY A 65 -5.19 2.96 -23.70
N LEU A 66 -5.06 1.85 -22.96
CA LEU A 66 -4.00 0.88 -23.20
C LEU A 66 -4.38 -0.04 -24.37
N ALA A 67 -3.51 -0.15 -25.36
CA ALA A 67 -3.71 -0.98 -26.54
C ALA A 67 -2.54 -1.94 -26.76
N ARG A 68 -2.81 -3.04 -27.47
CA ARG A 68 -1.76 -3.97 -27.92
C ARG A 68 -0.77 -3.25 -28.82
N GLY A 69 0.51 -3.60 -28.70
CA GLY A 69 1.59 -2.95 -29.43
C GLY A 69 2.10 -1.66 -28.78
N MET A 70 1.45 -1.15 -27.73
CA MET A 70 1.98 0.01 -26.99
C MET A 70 3.25 -0.34 -26.24
N VAL A 71 4.15 0.64 -26.15
CA VAL A 71 5.39 0.57 -25.38
C VAL A 71 5.06 0.61 -23.89
N VAL A 72 5.79 -0.20 -23.13
CA VAL A 72 5.77 -0.26 -21.67
C VAL A 72 7.20 -0.04 -21.18
N GLU A 73 7.38 0.81 -20.19
CA GLU A 73 8.68 1.11 -19.60
C GLU A 73 8.81 0.44 -18.24
N ASP A 74 9.91 -0.29 -18.03
CA ASP A 74 10.29 -0.77 -16.70
C ASP A 74 10.89 0.37 -15.89
N THR A 75 10.34 0.64 -14.70
CA THR A 75 10.88 1.68 -13.80
C THR A 75 12.18 1.23 -13.11
N GLY A 76 12.55 -0.06 -13.23
CA GLY A 76 13.76 -0.65 -12.69
C GLY A 76 13.64 -1.06 -11.22
N GLY A 77 12.47 -0.93 -10.61
CA GLY A 77 12.24 -1.28 -9.23
C GLY A 77 10.76 -1.49 -8.89
N PRO A 78 10.49 -1.98 -7.67
CA PRO A 78 9.13 -2.22 -7.22
C PRO A 78 8.42 -0.93 -6.82
N LEU A 79 7.11 -1.06 -6.54
CA LEU A 79 6.36 -0.01 -5.88
C LEU A 79 6.99 0.33 -4.52
N VAL A 80 7.12 1.63 -4.24
CA VAL A 80 7.69 2.17 -3.00
C VAL A 80 6.71 3.08 -2.30
N ALA A 81 6.78 3.10 -0.98
CA ALA A 81 6.01 3.98 -0.11
C ALA A 81 6.95 4.85 0.74
N PRO A 82 6.55 6.09 1.06
CA PRO A 82 7.29 6.97 1.93
C PRO A 82 7.26 6.44 3.37
N VAL A 83 8.35 6.61 4.11
CA VAL A 83 8.47 6.18 5.50
C VAL A 83 9.23 7.22 6.33
N GLY A 84 9.07 7.14 7.66
CA GLY A 84 9.78 7.98 8.61
C GLY A 84 8.84 8.82 9.46
N LYS A 85 9.39 9.76 10.23
CA LYS A 85 8.58 10.64 11.09
C LYS A 85 7.91 11.78 10.32
N GLY A 86 8.46 12.17 9.17
CA GLY A 86 7.93 13.26 8.33
C GLY A 86 6.58 12.94 7.67
N ILE A 87 6.16 11.67 7.65
CA ILE A 87 4.88 11.25 7.07
C ILE A 87 3.71 11.23 8.06
N LEU A 88 3.97 11.55 9.34
CA LEU A 88 2.93 11.58 10.37
C LEU A 88 1.90 12.68 10.04
N SER A 89 0.62 12.36 10.24
CA SER A 89 -0.51 13.24 9.94
C SER A 89 -0.65 13.63 8.46
N ARG A 90 -0.07 12.84 7.55
CA ARG A 90 -0.15 13.04 6.09
C ARG A 90 -1.01 11.95 5.46
N MET A 91 -1.66 12.27 4.34
CA MET A 91 -2.42 11.29 3.54
C MET A 91 -1.71 10.94 2.26
N PHE A 92 -1.65 9.64 1.93
CA PHE A 92 -0.99 9.14 0.73
C PHE A 92 -1.91 8.24 -0.10
N ASP A 93 -1.71 8.26 -1.42
CA ASP A 93 -2.23 7.23 -2.32
C ASP A 93 -1.36 5.96 -2.29
N VAL A 94 -1.77 4.94 -3.04
CA VAL A 94 -1.04 3.67 -3.15
C VAL A 94 0.36 3.82 -3.78
N PHE A 95 0.61 4.90 -4.51
CA PHE A 95 1.90 5.21 -5.13
C PHE A 95 2.81 6.04 -4.22
N GLY A 96 2.36 6.36 -3.00
CA GLY A 96 3.10 7.18 -2.06
C GLY A 96 3.04 8.68 -2.38
N ASN A 97 2.14 9.11 -3.27
CA ASN A 97 1.91 10.53 -3.52
C ASN A 97 1.01 11.10 -2.44
N VAL A 98 1.32 12.33 -2.03
CA VAL A 98 0.52 13.08 -1.07
C VAL A 98 -0.84 13.45 -1.68
N ILE A 99 -1.93 13.26 -0.94
CA ILE A 99 -3.31 13.60 -1.34
C ILE A 99 -4.04 14.53 -0.36
N ASP A 100 -3.36 15.01 0.68
CA ASP A 100 -3.94 15.87 1.73
C ASP A 100 -3.98 17.37 1.38
N ARG A 101 -3.51 17.76 0.19
CA ARG A 101 -3.39 19.16 -0.26
C ARG A 101 -2.42 20.02 0.56
N GLU A 102 -1.61 19.41 1.42
CA GLU A 102 -0.52 20.09 2.13
C GLU A 102 0.75 20.11 1.26
N PRO A 103 1.75 20.96 1.59
CA PRO A 103 2.99 21.03 0.83
C PRO A 103 3.71 19.68 0.69
N ALA A 104 4.44 19.52 -0.41
CA ALA A 104 5.29 18.35 -0.63
C ALA A 104 6.29 18.20 0.52
N LEU A 105 6.53 16.95 0.91
CA LEU A 105 7.44 16.63 2.00
C LEU A 105 8.89 16.62 1.48
N SER A 106 9.79 17.25 2.21
CA SER A 106 11.24 17.15 1.98
C SER A 106 11.85 16.02 2.80
N ASP A 107 12.98 15.48 2.33
CA ASP A 107 13.81 14.51 3.07
C ASP A 107 13.09 13.23 3.51
N ILE A 108 12.26 12.68 2.62
CA ILE A 108 11.59 11.40 2.84
C ILE A 108 12.46 10.23 2.42
N GLN A 109 12.47 9.21 3.28
CA GLN A 109 12.97 7.89 2.92
C GLN A 109 11.86 7.07 2.28
N TYR A 110 12.21 6.30 1.25
CA TYR A 110 11.28 5.38 0.58
C TYR A 110 11.68 3.94 0.85
N ARG A 111 10.68 3.08 1.06
CA ARG A 111 10.85 1.63 1.19
C ARG A 111 9.90 0.91 0.24
N THR A 112 10.33 -0.24 -0.27
CA THR A 112 9.44 -1.08 -1.08
C THR A 112 8.28 -1.62 -0.24
N VAL A 113 7.10 -1.68 -0.85
CA VAL A 113 5.90 -2.27 -0.23
C VAL A 113 6.00 -3.79 -0.10
N HIS A 114 6.85 -4.43 -0.91
CA HIS A 114 7.09 -5.87 -0.87
C HIS A 114 8.27 -6.17 0.05
N GLN A 115 7.98 -6.74 1.21
CA GLN A 115 8.99 -7.14 2.20
C GLN A 115 8.74 -8.57 2.65
N ALA A 116 9.83 -9.32 2.81
CA ALA A 116 9.76 -10.63 3.43
C ALA A 116 9.27 -10.49 4.89
N PRO A 117 8.44 -11.42 5.37
CA PRO A 117 8.03 -11.41 6.77
C PRO A 117 9.23 -11.57 7.70
N PRO A 118 9.14 -11.14 8.97
CA PRO A 118 10.20 -11.37 9.95
C PRO A 118 10.54 -12.87 10.08
N ALA A 119 11.84 -13.17 10.09
CA ALA A 119 12.37 -14.50 10.29
C ALA A 119 11.93 -15.08 11.64
N LEU A 120 11.76 -16.40 11.73
CA LEU A 120 11.28 -17.10 12.93
C LEU A 120 12.10 -16.73 14.18
N ALA A 121 13.42 -16.63 14.06
CA ALA A 121 14.33 -16.28 15.16
C ALA A 121 14.14 -14.85 15.72
N ARG A 122 13.44 -13.97 15.00
CA ARG A 122 13.12 -12.60 15.45
C ARG A 122 11.69 -12.45 15.95
N ARG A 123 10.89 -13.51 15.95
CA ARG A 123 9.50 -13.47 16.44
C ARG A 123 9.52 -13.59 17.96
N SER A 124 8.80 -12.70 18.63
CA SER A 124 8.57 -12.84 20.07
C SER A 124 7.74 -14.09 20.32
N THR A 125 8.09 -14.84 21.35
CA THR A 125 7.27 -15.92 21.91
C THR A 125 6.50 -15.48 23.15
N GLN A 126 6.69 -14.23 23.60
CA GLN A 126 6.00 -13.65 24.74
C GLN A 126 4.70 -13.01 24.27
N SER A 127 3.60 -13.45 24.88
CA SER A 127 2.28 -12.82 24.73
C SER A 127 2.17 -11.70 25.75
N GLU A 128 2.07 -10.46 25.29
CA GLU A 128 1.79 -9.28 26.11
C GLU A 128 0.38 -8.79 25.78
N ILE A 129 -0.37 -8.36 26.80
CA ILE A 129 -1.69 -7.74 26.59
C ILE A 129 -1.48 -6.30 26.10
N PHE A 130 -2.22 -5.93 25.05
CA PHE A 130 -2.33 -4.56 24.58
C PHE A 130 -3.56 -3.92 25.23
N GLU A 131 -3.32 -3.08 26.24
CA GLU A 131 -4.36 -2.33 26.93
C GLU A 131 -4.92 -1.23 26.01
N THR A 132 -6.22 -1.32 25.72
CA THR A 132 -6.91 -0.42 24.80
C THR A 132 -7.56 0.78 25.49
N GLY A 133 -7.79 0.70 26.81
CA GLY A 133 -8.58 1.68 27.57
C GLY A 133 -10.09 1.48 27.43
N ILE A 134 -10.52 0.51 26.63
CA ILE A 134 -11.93 0.23 26.36
C ILE A 134 -12.32 -0.99 27.20
N LYS A 135 -13.06 -0.73 28.29
CA LYS A 135 -13.42 -1.76 29.30
C LYS A 135 -13.96 -3.07 28.71
N VAL A 136 -14.84 -2.98 27.70
CA VAL A 136 -15.43 -4.20 27.10
C VAL A 136 -14.37 -5.02 26.35
N ILE A 137 -13.40 -4.37 25.71
CA ILE A 137 -12.29 -5.05 25.02
C ILE A 137 -11.32 -5.59 26.07
N ASP A 138 -10.86 -4.76 26.99
CA ASP A 138 -9.81 -5.15 27.95
C ASP A 138 -10.26 -6.28 28.90
N VAL A 139 -11.56 -6.37 29.23
CA VAL A 139 -12.09 -7.40 30.14
C VAL A 139 -12.53 -8.66 29.41
N LEU A 140 -13.28 -8.54 28.30
CA LEU A 140 -13.91 -9.70 27.66
C LEU A 140 -13.11 -10.25 26.47
N MET A 141 -12.34 -9.39 25.79
CA MET A 141 -11.65 -9.72 24.55
C MET A 141 -10.28 -9.02 24.47
N PRO A 142 -9.37 -9.27 25.44
CA PRO A 142 -8.09 -8.57 25.49
C PRO A 142 -7.28 -8.80 24.22
N LEU A 143 -6.68 -7.72 23.69
CA LEU A 143 -5.88 -7.78 22.48
C LEU A 143 -4.43 -8.18 22.82
N GLU A 144 -3.79 -8.95 21.95
CA GLU A 144 -2.37 -9.28 22.08
C GLU A 144 -1.51 -8.23 21.37
N ARG A 145 -0.42 -7.80 22.01
CA ARG A 145 0.56 -6.89 21.42
C ARG A 145 1.27 -7.56 20.24
N GLY A 146 1.15 -6.96 19.05
CA GLY A 146 1.65 -7.57 17.81
C GLY A 146 0.73 -8.65 17.23
N GLY A 147 -0.42 -8.89 17.87
CA GLY A 147 -1.48 -9.75 17.37
C GLY A 147 -2.30 -9.09 16.26
N LYS A 148 -3.28 -9.85 15.76
CA LYS A 148 -4.25 -9.39 14.75
C LYS A 148 -5.65 -9.52 15.34
N ALA A 149 -6.45 -8.47 15.22
CA ALA A 149 -7.84 -8.45 15.65
C ALA A 149 -8.75 -8.12 14.47
N GLY A 150 -9.94 -8.72 14.47
CA GLY A 150 -10.99 -8.44 13.48
C GLY A 150 -12.12 -7.65 14.10
N LEU A 151 -12.50 -6.53 13.49
CA LEU A 151 -13.68 -5.74 13.87
C LEU A 151 -14.83 -6.03 12.90
N PHE A 152 -15.75 -6.89 13.32
CA PHE A 152 -16.91 -7.28 12.52
C PHE A 152 -18.12 -6.44 12.88
N GLY A 153 -18.78 -5.84 11.89
CA GLY A 153 -19.97 -5.04 12.13
C GLY A 153 -20.61 -4.47 10.88
N GLY A 154 -21.92 -4.24 10.94
CA GLY A 154 -22.70 -3.63 9.87
C GLY A 154 -22.44 -2.13 9.70
N ALA A 155 -23.19 -1.48 8.82
CA ALA A 155 -23.18 -0.03 8.71
C ALA A 155 -23.77 0.62 9.98
N GLY A 156 -23.20 1.73 10.43
CA GLY A 156 -23.75 2.51 11.56
C GLY A 156 -23.54 1.92 12.96
N VAL A 157 -22.84 0.80 13.12
CA VAL A 157 -22.60 0.17 14.45
C VAL A 157 -21.44 0.82 15.23
N GLY A 158 -20.92 1.95 14.79
CA GLY A 158 -19.84 2.66 15.48
C GLY A 158 -18.42 2.12 15.24
N LYS A 159 -18.18 1.39 14.13
CA LYS A 159 -16.82 0.87 13.82
C LYS A 159 -15.76 1.97 13.77
N THR A 160 -16.04 3.06 13.04
CA THR A 160 -15.13 4.20 12.89
C THR A 160 -14.89 4.87 14.24
N VAL A 161 -15.94 5.06 15.04
CA VAL A 161 -15.86 5.64 16.39
C VAL A 161 -14.97 4.79 17.30
N LEU A 162 -15.10 3.46 17.22
CA LEU A 162 -14.25 2.55 17.99
C LEU A 162 -12.79 2.67 17.56
N LEU A 163 -12.53 2.75 16.25
CA LEU A 163 -11.17 2.89 15.71
C LEU A 163 -10.53 4.24 16.11
N THR A 164 -11.27 5.34 16.03
CA THR A 164 -10.77 6.67 16.44
C THR A 164 -10.47 6.69 17.94
N GLU A 165 -11.35 6.13 18.77
CA GLU A 165 -11.12 5.99 20.22
C GLU A 165 -9.89 5.13 20.54
N MET A 166 -9.71 4.00 19.83
CA MET A 166 -8.51 3.17 19.98
C MET A 166 -7.23 3.94 19.61
N ILE A 167 -7.26 4.76 18.56
CA ILE A 167 -6.10 5.59 18.18
C ILE A 167 -5.83 6.66 19.24
N HIS A 168 -6.87 7.31 19.74
CA HIS A 168 -6.77 8.32 20.80
C HIS A 168 -6.12 7.74 22.07
N ASN A 169 -6.62 6.61 22.56
CA ASN A 169 -6.09 5.95 23.75
C ASN A 169 -4.67 5.41 23.52
N MET A 170 -4.37 4.92 22.31
CA MET A 170 -3.01 4.50 21.98
C MET A 170 -2.04 5.67 22.07
N ILE A 171 -2.35 6.85 21.52
CA ILE A 171 -1.47 8.03 21.60
C ILE A 171 -1.30 8.52 23.05
N GLY A 172 -2.37 8.48 23.85
CA GLY A 172 -2.35 8.95 25.24
C GLY A 172 -1.57 8.05 26.19
N HIS A 173 -1.73 6.72 26.07
CA HIS A 173 -1.15 5.74 27.00
C HIS A 173 0.14 5.11 26.48
N HIS A 174 0.29 5.00 25.17
CA HIS A 174 1.45 4.39 24.52
C HIS A 174 2.17 5.44 23.67
N ARG A 175 3.50 5.51 23.74
CA ARG A 175 4.30 6.37 22.84
C ARG A 175 4.39 5.77 21.42
N GLY A 176 3.26 5.38 20.85
CA GLY A 176 3.15 4.69 19.58
C GLY A 176 2.68 5.61 18.44
N VAL A 177 2.65 5.03 17.24
CA VAL A 177 2.16 5.67 16.02
C VAL A 177 1.06 4.80 15.43
N SER A 178 -0.08 5.41 15.08
CA SER A 178 -1.16 4.75 14.35
C SER A 178 -1.03 5.01 12.86
N ILE A 179 -1.26 3.97 12.06
CA ILE A 179 -1.38 4.08 10.60
C ILE A 179 -2.76 3.54 10.23
N PHE A 180 -3.54 4.38 9.54
CA PHE A 180 -4.83 3.97 9.00
C PHE A 180 -4.70 3.66 7.51
N CYS A 181 -5.23 2.51 7.10
CA CYS A 181 -5.23 2.07 5.70
C CYS A 181 -6.69 1.86 5.24
N GLY A 182 -7.26 2.82 4.51
CA GLY A 182 -8.61 2.72 3.97
C GLY A 182 -8.66 1.87 2.69
N ILE A 183 -8.92 0.57 2.82
CA ILE A 183 -8.95 -0.37 1.69
C ILE A 183 -10.39 -0.58 1.22
N GLY A 184 -10.74 -0.03 0.06
CA GLY A 184 -12.09 -0.17 -0.49
C GLY A 184 -13.18 0.58 0.28
N GLU A 185 -12.77 1.48 1.18
CA GLU A 185 -13.67 2.33 1.96
C GLU A 185 -14.25 3.48 1.13
N ARG A 186 -15.35 4.06 1.61
CA ARG A 186 -15.92 5.26 0.97
C ARG A 186 -15.01 6.45 1.19
N CYS A 187 -14.76 7.25 0.14
CA CYS A 187 -13.95 8.47 0.26
C CYS A 187 -14.49 9.45 1.32
N ARG A 188 -15.82 9.49 1.53
CA ARG A 188 -16.45 10.29 2.60
C ARG A 188 -15.99 9.84 3.99
N GLU A 189 -15.97 8.54 4.24
CA GLU A 189 -15.57 7.99 5.55
C GLU A 189 -14.07 8.24 5.81
N GLY A 190 -13.24 8.19 4.76
CA GLY A 190 -11.83 8.58 4.85
C GLY A 190 -11.60 10.07 5.13
N GLU A 191 -12.40 10.96 4.53
CA GLU A 191 -12.35 12.40 4.81
C GLU A 191 -12.85 12.73 6.23
N GLU A 192 -13.95 12.12 6.65
CA GLU A 192 -14.50 12.27 8.01
C GLU A 192 -13.45 11.86 9.05
N LEU A 193 -12.81 10.70 8.87
CA LEU A 193 -11.73 10.25 9.74
C LEU A 193 -10.56 11.23 9.76
N TYR A 194 -10.09 11.69 8.59
CA TYR A 194 -8.98 12.65 8.52
C TYR A 194 -9.30 13.96 9.24
N ARG A 195 -10.55 14.44 9.11
CA ARG A 195 -11.01 15.66 9.79
C ARG A 195 -11.14 15.48 11.29
N GLU A 196 -11.60 14.32 11.76
CA GLU A 196 -11.72 14.01 13.20
C GLU A 196 -10.35 13.83 13.88
N MET A 197 -9.34 13.40 13.12
CA MET A 197 -7.98 13.16 13.63
C MET A 197 -7.06 14.39 13.57
N LYS A 198 -7.49 15.49 12.94
CA LYS A 198 -6.75 16.75 12.88
C LYS A 198 -7.02 17.62 14.10
#